data_AF-A0A835Q5P9-F1
#
_entry.id   AF-A0A835Q5P9-F1
#
_cell.length_a   1.000
_cell.length_b   1.000
_cell.length_c   1.000
_cell.angle_alpha   90.00
_cell.angle_beta   90.00
_cell.angle_gamma   90.00
#
_symmetry.space_group_name_H-M   'P 1'
#
loop_
_entity.id
_entity.type
_entity.pdbx_description
1 polymer ?
#
loop_
_entity_poly.entity_id
_entity_poly.type
_entity_poly.pdbx_seq_one_letter_code
_entity_poly.pdbx_strand_id
1 'polypeptide(L)'
;MIWGSKAEPVRLFFCAANMEVNGLKKSMKRDVVIFKDSDIKSMNDLGEFDPWTAWAYKPRTISLLLFGTCLIIWASGALNPESKASNDVVASVTRGIWAMITVFLAYSLLQAPSTVLIRPHPAIWRLVHGMAVVYLVALTFLLFQNRDDARKFMKFLHPDLGIELPERSYGIDCRIYVPDNPKSRFNNVYETLFDEFVLAHIFGWWGKAIMIQNQSLLWVLSIGFELMELTFRHMLPNFNECWWDSIILDILVCNWFGIWAGMHTVRYFDGKTYEWVGISRQ
;
A
#
# COMPACT_ATOMS: atom_id res chain seq x y z
N MET A 1 -46.43 -71.50 -14.24
CA MET A 1 -45.65 -70.45 -14.90
C MET A 1 -46.19 -69.11 -14.40
N ILE A 2 -45.64 -68.60 -13.27
CA ILE A 2 -46.08 -67.36 -12.62
C ILE A 2 -44.83 -66.65 -12.08
N TRP A 3 -44.84 -65.33 -12.27
CA TRP A 3 -43.92 -64.27 -11.84
C TRP A 3 -43.49 -64.27 -10.37
N GLY A 4 -42.38 -63.55 -10.07
CA GLY A 4 -42.17 -62.92 -8.75
C GLY A 4 -40.72 -62.72 -8.31
N SER A 5 -40.29 -61.44 -8.25
CA SER A 5 -38.98 -60.94 -7.77
C SER A 5 -38.92 -60.78 -6.24
N LYS A 6 -37.75 -61.03 -5.63
CA LYS A 6 -37.11 -60.24 -4.53
C LYS A 6 -35.90 -60.99 -3.94
N ALA A 7 -34.76 -60.30 -3.81
CA ALA A 7 -33.60 -60.73 -3.03
C ALA A 7 -32.99 -59.55 -2.26
N GLU A 8 -32.68 -59.78 -0.98
CA GLU A 8 -31.98 -58.96 0.02
C GLU A 8 -31.28 -59.96 0.98
N PRO A 9 -30.36 -59.58 1.91
CA PRO A 9 -29.48 -58.40 1.96
C PRO A 9 -28.02 -58.72 2.41
N VAL A 10 -27.21 -57.67 2.44
CA VAL A 10 -25.79 -57.54 2.85
C VAL A 10 -25.61 -57.61 4.39
N ARG A 11 -24.52 -58.21 4.89
CA ARG A 11 -24.01 -58.05 6.28
C ARG A 11 -22.55 -57.59 6.30
N LEU A 12 -22.31 -56.42 6.91
CA LEU A 12 -21.01 -55.85 7.26
C LEU A 12 -20.57 -56.31 8.66
N PHE A 13 -19.29 -56.66 8.80
CA PHE A 13 -18.65 -57.05 10.06
C PHE A 13 -18.48 -55.86 11.02
N PHE A 14 -18.85 -56.04 12.29
CA PHE A 14 -18.51 -55.17 13.42
C PHE A 14 -17.17 -55.62 14.01
N CYS A 15 -16.22 -54.68 14.21
CA CYS A 15 -15.12 -54.83 15.15
C CYS A 15 -15.14 -53.61 16.08
N ALA A 16 -15.38 -53.84 17.37
CA ALA A 16 -15.51 -52.80 18.39
C ALA A 16 -14.11 -52.37 18.89
N ALA A 17 -13.81 -51.08 18.80
CA ALA A 17 -12.67 -50.46 19.47
C ALA A 17 -13.17 -49.64 20.67
N ASN A 18 -12.86 -50.11 21.89
CA ASN A 18 -12.95 -49.31 23.11
C ASN A 18 -11.80 -48.28 23.11
N MET A 19 -12.11 -47.01 22.90
CA MET A 19 -11.13 -45.91 22.96
C MET A 19 -11.46 -44.97 24.14
N GLU A 20 -10.42 -44.67 24.94
CA GLU A 20 -10.48 -43.99 26.24
C GLU A 20 -11.23 -42.64 26.24
N VAL A 21 -12.36 -42.58 26.95
CA VAL A 21 -13.14 -41.36 27.20
C VAL A 21 -12.41 -40.36 28.12
N ASN A 22 -11.38 -40.81 28.86
CA ASN A 22 -10.64 -39.96 29.81
C ASN A 22 -9.59 -39.05 29.14
N GLY A 23 -9.03 -39.43 27.99
CA GLY A 23 -8.06 -38.61 27.25
C GLY A 23 -8.67 -37.37 26.61
N LEU A 24 -9.85 -37.52 26.00
CA LEU A 24 -10.61 -36.44 25.37
C LEU A 24 -11.03 -35.35 26.38
N LYS A 25 -11.48 -35.74 27.58
CA LYS A 25 -11.86 -34.79 28.64
C LYS A 25 -10.67 -33.97 29.15
N LYS A 26 -9.47 -34.57 29.17
CA LYS A 26 -8.24 -33.92 29.61
C LYS A 26 -7.69 -32.98 28.53
N SER A 27 -7.76 -33.37 27.25
CA SER A 27 -7.43 -32.48 26.12
C SER A 27 -8.35 -31.27 26.11
N MET A 28 -9.67 -31.49 26.14
CA MET A 28 -10.65 -30.40 26.10
C MET A 28 -10.52 -29.42 27.28
N LYS A 29 -10.19 -29.91 28.49
CA LYS A 29 -9.87 -29.02 29.62
C LYS A 29 -8.59 -28.22 29.40
N ARG A 30 -7.55 -28.83 28.81
CA ARG A 30 -6.27 -28.17 28.54
C ARG A 30 -6.43 -27.13 27.43
N ASP A 31 -7.21 -27.44 26.39
CA ASP A 31 -7.53 -26.54 25.29
C ASP A 31 -8.37 -25.34 25.77
N VAL A 32 -9.34 -25.56 26.67
CA VAL A 32 -10.14 -24.49 27.29
C VAL A 32 -9.30 -23.61 28.22
N VAL A 33 -8.32 -24.18 28.94
CA VAL A 33 -7.41 -23.40 29.79
C VAL A 33 -6.44 -22.58 28.94
N ILE A 34 -5.88 -23.15 27.87
CA ILE A 34 -5.00 -22.43 26.93
C ILE A 34 -5.77 -21.30 26.24
N PHE A 35 -7.01 -21.54 25.80
CA PHE A 35 -7.86 -20.53 25.19
C PHE A 35 -8.19 -19.38 26.16
N LYS A 36 -8.51 -19.69 27.42
CA LYS A 36 -8.71 -18.68 28.46
C LYS A 36 -7.44 -17.89 28.76
N ASP A 37 -6.28 -18.54 28.81
CA ASP A 37 -5.01 -17.88 29.09
C ASP A 37 -4.57 -17.01 27.91
N SER A 38 -4.84 -17.42 26.66
CA SER A 38 -4.64 -16.60 25.47
C SER A 38 -5.60 -15.42 25.39
N ASP A 39 -6.86 -15.59 25.80
CA ASP A 39 -7.83 -14.49 25.88
C ASP A 39 -7.48 -13.50 26.99
N ILE A 40 -7.02 -13.97 28.15
CA ILE A 40 -6.57 -13.11 29.26
C ILE A 40 -5.28 -12.38 28.87
N LYS A 41 -4.35 -13.04 28.16
CA LYS A 41 -3.14 -12.41 27.66
C LYS A 41 -3.43 -11.43 26.52
N SER A 42 -4.38 -11.73 25.64
CA SER A 42 -4.89 -10.83 24.60
C SER A 42 -5.60 -9.61 25.19
N MET A 43 -6.42 -9.79 26.23
CA MET A 43 -7.07 -8.68 26.95
C MET A 43 -6.07 -7.79 27.70
N ASN A 44 -4.97 -8.35 28.23
CA ASN A 44 -3.92 -7.58 28.87
C ASN A 44 -3.02 -6.85 27.86
N ASP A 45 -2.75 -7.43 26.68
CA ASP A 45 -1.96 -6.80 25.60
C ASP A 45 -2.75 -5.68 24.89
N LEU A 46 -4.09 -5.78 24.87
CA LEU A 46 -5.01 -4.69 24.49
C LEU A 46 -5.14 -3.59 25.57
N GLY A 47 -4.62 -3.81 26.77
CA GLY A 47 -4.65 -2.88 27.89
C GLY A 47 -3.44 -1.94 27.97
N GLU A 48 -2.41 -2.17 27.15
CA GLU A 48 -1.15 -1.40 27.15
C GLU A 48 -1.12 -0.37 26.00
N PHE A 49 -2.25 0.26 25.69
CA PHE A 49 -2.28 1.44 24.82
C PHE A 49 -2.08 2.71 25.64
N ASP A 50 -1.13 3.54 25.20
CA ASP A 50 -0.84 4.86 25.78
C ASP A 50 -2.15 5.66 25.98
N PRO A 51 -2.48 6.19 27.18
CA PRO A 51 -3.78 6.80 27.49
C PRO A 51 -4.24 7.88 26.49
N TRP A 52 -3.29 8.56 25.84
CA TRP A 52 -3.55 9.56 24.81
C TRP A 52 -4.09 8.98 23.49
N THR A 53 -3.82 7.71 23.19
CA THR A 53 -4.30 7.02 21.98
C THR A 53 -5.53 6.15 22.24
N ALA A 54 -5.79 5.78 23.49
CA ALA A 54 -6.94 4.95 23.90
C ALA A 54 -8.30 5.52 23.42
N TRP A 55 -8.42 6.85 23.33
CA TRP A 55 -9.61 7.50 22.77
C TRP A 55 -9.89 7.14 21.30
N ALA A 56 -8.84 6.91 20.49
CA ALA A 56 -8.94 6.55 19.08
C ALA A 56 -9.42 5.10 18.84
N TYR A 57 -9.27 4.22 19.85
CA TYR A 57 -9.68 2.82 19.77
C TYR A 57 -11.13 2.59 20.21
N LYS A 58 -11.80 3.59 20.81
CA LYS A 58 -13.22 3.48 21.17
C LYS A 58 -14.10 3.80 19.96
N PRO A 59 -14.88 2.84 19.43
CA PRO A 59 -15.66 3.06 18.20
C PRO A 59 -16.77 4.08 18.45
N ARG A 60 -16.63 5.27 17.83
CA ARG A 60 -17.67 6.32 17.77
C ARG A 60 -18.20 6.53 16.36
N THR A 61 -18.29 5.43 15.60
CA THR A 61 -18.55 5.44 14.16
C THR A 61 -19.83 6.21 13.81
N ILE A 62 -20.93 6.01 14.54
CA ILE A 62 -22.19 6.70 14.27
C ILE A 62 -22.08 8.21 14.50
N SER A 63 -21.49 8.63 15.63
CA SER A 63 -21.32 10.06 15.94
C SER A 63 -20.39 10.76 14.94
N LEU A 64 -19.32 10.09 14.51
CA LEU A 64 -18.39 10.61 13.51
C LEU A 64 -19.01 10.70 12.12
N LEU A 65 -19.82 9.71 11.72
CA LEU A 65 -20.56 9.74 10.46
C LEU A 65 -21.59 10.88 10.43
N LEU A 66 -22.34 11.08 11.52
CA LEU A 66 -23.30 12.18 11.63
C LEU A 66 -22.62 13.55 11.54
N PHE A 67 -21.56 13.75 12.33
CA PHE A 67 -20.78 14.98 12.30
C PHE A 67 -20.13 15.22 10.93
N GLY A 68 -19.54 14.19 10.33
CA GLY A 68 -18.97 14.26 8.98
C GLY A 68 -20.00 14.64 7.92
N THR A 69 -21.20 14.05 7.98
CA THR A 69 -22.31 14.39 7.07
C THR A 69 -22.74 15.85 7.22
N CYS A 70 -22.89 16.35 8.45
CA CYS A 70 -23.20 17.75 8.71
C CYS A 70 -22.12 18.70 8.19
N LEU A 71 -20.83 18.36 8.38
CA LEU A 71 -19.71 19.14 7.85
C LEU A 71 -19.69 19.17 6.32
N ILE A 72 -20.00 18.07 5.64
CA ILE A 72 -20.06 18.01 4.18
C ILE A 72 -21.21 18.87 3.65
N ILE A 73 -22.38 18.80 4.26
CA ILE A 73 -23.54 19.63 3.88
C ILE A 73 -23.19 21.10 4.02
N TRP A 74 -22.54 21.49 5.12
CA TRP A 74 -22.06 22.85 5.33
C TRP A 74 -20.99 23.26 4.29
N ALA A 75 -19.94 22.45 4.11
CA ALA A 75 -18.83 22.75 3.20
C ALA A 75 -19.24 22.74 1.71
N SER A 76 -20.27 21.97 1.35
CA SER A 76 -20.81 21.93 -0.01
C SER A 76 -21.47 23.26 -0.43
N GLY A 77 -21.83 24.11 0.54
CA GLY A 77 -22.60 25.33 0.28
C GLY A 77 -24.02 25.05 -0.22
N ALA A 78 -24.53 23.81 -0.10
CA ALA A 78 -25.87 23.44 -0.54
C ALA A 78 -26.99 24.28 0.10
N LEU A 79 -26.74 24.83 1.30
CA LEU A 79 -27.67 25.66 2.05
C LEU A 79 -27.56 27.17 1.74
N ASN A 80 -26.56 27.59 0.95
CA ASN A 80 -26.33 29.00 0.59
C ASN A 80 -26.50 29.21 -0.93
N PRO A 81 -27.73 29.42 -1.42
CA PRO A 81 -28.01 29.53 -2.86
C PRO A 81 -27.31 30.72 -3.53
N GLU A 82 -27.04 31.81 -2.81
CA GLU A 82 -26.35 33.00 -3.33
C GLU A 82 -24.87 32.74 -3.69
N SER A 83 -24.23 31.76 -3.04
CA SER A 83 -22.82 31.41 -3.30
C SER A 83 -22.60 30.67 -4.63
N LYS A 84 -23.67 30.20 -5.28
CA LYS A 84 -23.62 29.49 -6.57
C LYS A 84 -23.64 30.43 -7.79
N ALA A 85 -23.65 31.75 -7.58
CA ALA A 85 -23.68 32.74 -8.66
C ALA A 85 -22.34 32.84 -9.44
N SER A 86 -21.24 32.29 -8.92
CA SER A 86 -19.99 32.17 -9.66
C SER A 86 -20.01 30.93 -10.55
N ASN A 87 -20.10 31.11 -11.87
CA ASN A 87 -20.08 30.07 -12.92
C ASN A 87 -18.71 29.38 -13.07
N ASP A 88 -18.01 29.06 -11.98
CA ASP A 88 -16.75 28.32 -12.06
C ASP A 88 -17.00 26.82 -11.87
N VAL A 89 -17.27 26.17 -13.00
CA VAL A 89 -17.45 24.72 -13.08
C VAL A 89 -16.22 23.98 -12.56
N VAL A 90 -15.01 24.48 -12.83
CA VAL A 90 -13.76 23.85 -12.38
C VAL A 90 -13.68 23.85 -10.87
N ALA A 91 -13.90 24.99 -10.21
CA ALA A 91 -13.90 25.07 -8.75
C ALA A 91 -14.99 24.20 -8.11
N SER A 92 -16.15 24.05 -8.75
CA SER A 92 -17.22 23.18 -8.25
C SER A 92 -16.84 21.69 -8.32
N VAL A 93 -16.22 21.27 -9.44
CA VAL A 93 -15.77 19.90 -9.68
C VAL A 93 -14.59 19.55 -8.77
N THR A 94 -13.58 20.43 -8.66
CA THR A 94 -12.42 20.24 -7.78
C THR A 94 -12.86 20.06 -6.32
N ARG A 95 -13.78 20.89 -5.83
CA ARG A 95 -14.33 20.73 -4.47
C ARG A 95 -15.06 19.39 -4.30
N GLY A 96 -15.83 18.97 -5.30
CA GLY A 96 -16.50 17.67 -5.30
C GLY A 96 -15.53 16.49 -5.23
N ILE A 97 -14.46 16.51 -6.03
CA ILE A 97 -13.42 15.47 -6.03
C ILE A 97 -12.73 15.39 -4.67
N TRP A 98 -12.30 16.52 -4.11
CA TRP A 98 -11.67 16.56 -2.78
C TRP A 98 -12.61 16.08 -1.67
N ALA A 99 -13.91 16.42 -1.75
CA ALA A 99 -14.91 15.92 -0.82
C ALA A 99 -15.07 14.39 -0.93
N MET A 100 -15.14 13.84 -2.14
CA MET A 100 -15.22 12.39 -2.37
C MET A 100 -14.00 11.65 -1.79
N ILE A 101 -12.79 12.15 -2.06
CA ILE A 101 -11.55 11.58 -1.52
C ILE A 101 -11.56 11.64 0.01
N THR A 102 -11.91 12.79 0.58
CA THR A 102 -11.94 12.98 2.05
C THR A 102 -12.92 12.02 2.72
N VAL A 103 -14.13 11.87 2.17
CA VAL A 103 -15.14 10.94 2.68
C VAL A 103 -14.65 9.50 2.60
N PHE A 104 -14.06 9.12 1.47
CA PHE A 104 -13.54 7.77 1.30
C PHE A 104 -12.39 7.47 2.26
N LEU A 105 -11.44 8.40 2.43
CA LEU A 105 -10.34 8.23 3.38
C LEU A 105 -10.83 8.18 4.82
N ALA A 106 -11.82 8.98 5.20
CA ALA A 106 -12.46 8.91 6.50
C ALA A 106 -13.15 7.55 6.71
N TYR A 107 -13.83 7.03 5.69
CA TYR A 107 -14.40 5.68 5.73
C TYR A 107 -13.30 4.61 5.89
N SER A 108 -12.22 4.67 5.11
CA SER A 108 -11.10 3.73 5.22
C SER A 108 -10.47 3.78 6.62
N LEU A 109 -10.27 4.96 7.18
CA LEU A 109 -9.74 5.12 8.54
C LEU A 109 -10.59 4.41 9.61
N LEU A 110 -11.91 4.56 9.51
CA LEU A 110 -12.86 4.06 10.51
C LEU A 110 -13.19 2.57 10.34
N GLN A 111 -13.32 2.10 9.10
CA GLN A 111 -13.91 0.79 8.78
C GLN A 111 -12.97 -0.18 8.08
N ALA A 112 -11.83 0.28 7.54
CA ALA A 112 -10.93 -0.66 6.87
C ALA A 112 -10.38 -1.69 7.87
N PRO A 113 -10.32 -2.98 7.48
CA PRO A 113 -9.69 -3.99 8.32
C PRO A 113 -8.23 -3.61 8.57
N SER A 114 -7.72 -3.95 9.75
CA SER A 114 -6.29 -3.80 10.04
C SER A 114 -5.49 -4.66 9.07
N THR A 115 -4.58 -4.02 8.33
CA THR A 115 -3.61 -4.72 7.49
C THR A 115 -2.61 -5.51 8.34
N VAL A 116 -1.83 -6.37 7.69
CA VAL A 116 -0.70 -7.09 8.31
C VAL A 116 0.30 -6.11 8.98
N LEU A 117 0.38 -4.88 8.46
CA LEU A 117 1.13 -3.77 9.05
C LEU A 117 0.32 -3.15 10.20
N ILE A 118 0.77 -3.36 11.44
CA ILE A 118 0.09 -2.91 12.67
C ILE A 118 0.76 -1.68 13.27
N ARG A 119 2.08 -1.54 13.15
CA ARG A 119 2.91 -0.48 13.76
C ARG A 119 3.40 0.53 12.71
N PRO A 120 3.54 1.84 13.00
CA PRO A 120 3.45 2.48 14.32
C PRO A 120 2.01 2.66 14.84
N HIS A 121 1.01 2.79 13.97
CA HIS A 121 -0.40 2.78 14.38
C HIS A 121 -1.29 2.24 13.24
N PRO A 122 -2.30 1.39 13.52
CA PRO A 122 -3.14 0.78 12.49
C PRO A 122 -3.91 1.80 11.64
N ALA A 123 -4.31 2.94 12.23
CA ALA A 123 -4.95 4.04 11.50
C ALA A 123 -4.12 4.55 10.31
N ILE A 124 -2.80 4.64 10.45
CA ILE A 124 -1.91 5.13 9.39
C ILE A 124 -2.00 4.17 8.20
N TRP A 125 -1.93 2.86 8.46
CA TRP A 125 -2.01 1.85 7.41
C TRP A 125 -3.39 1.75 6.76
N ARG A 126 -4.46 1.97 7.53
CA ARG A 126 -5.82 2.10 6.98
C ARG A 126 -5.94 3.29 6.03
N LEU A 127 -5.34 4.43 6.37
CA LEU A 127 -5.28 5.60 5.48
C LEU A 127 -4.42 5.35 4.25
N VAL A 128 -3.24 4.74 4.41
CA VAL A 128 -2.36 4.35 3.29
C VAL A 128 -3.09 3.42 2.33
N HIS A 129 -3.82 2.41 2.86
CA HIS A 129 -4.64 1.53 2.04
C HIS A 129 -5.76 2.30 1.32
N GLY A 130 -6.47 3.19 2.01
CA GLY A 130 -7.48 4.06 1.40
C GLY A 130 -6.91 4.91 0.26
N MET A 131 -5.76 5.55 0.47
CA MET A 131 -5.07 6.32 -0.57
C MET A 131 -4.65 5.45 -1.75
N ALA A 132 -4.15 4.24 -1.51
CA ALA A 132 -3.78 3.30 -2.55
C ALA A 132 -4.99 2.88 -3.41
N VAL A 133 -6.17 2.66 -2.80
CA VAL A 133 -7.40 2.36 -3.54
C VAL A 133 -7.87 3.55 -4.36
N VAL A 134 -7.86 4.77 -3.81
CA VAL A 134 -8.17 6.00 -4.56
C VAL A 134 -7.23 6.14 -5.76
N TYR A 135 -5.94 5.96 -5.54
CA TYR A 135 -4.92 6.01 -6.59
C TYR A 135 -5.16 4.96 -7.67
N LEU A 136 -5.46 3.71 -7.29
CA LEU A 136 -5.75 2.64 -8.24
C LEU A 136 -7.00 2.93 -9.08
N VAL A 137 -8.08 3.44 -8.47
CA VAL A 137 -9.30 3.82 -9.19
C VAL A 137 -9.01 4.98 -10.14
N ALA A 138 -8.22 5.97 -9.71
CA ALA A 138 -7.81 7.09 -10.56
C ALA A 138 -6.95 6.64 -11.75
N LEU A 139 -5.97 5.77 -11.53
CA LEU A 139 -5.18 5.15 -12.60
C LEU A 139 -6.04 4.35 -13.56
N THR A 140 -6.99 3.57 -13.04
CA THR A 140 -7.94 2.80 -13.87
C THR A 140 -8.77 3.74 -14.75
N PHE A 141 -9.23 4.87 -14.21
CA PHE A 141 -9.93 5.89 -14.98
C PHE A 141 -9.03 6.51 -16.08
N LEU A 142 -7.80 6.91 -15.72
CA LEU A 142 -6.82 7.48 -16.64
C LEU A 142 -6.42 6.52 -17.76
N LEU A 143 -6.41 5.21 -17.49
CA LEU A 143 -6.11 4.18 -18.47
C LEU A 143 -7.06 4.20 -19.68
N PHE A 144 -8.32 4.63 -19.48
CA PHE A 144 -9.30 4.76 -20.56
C PHE A 144 -9.30 6.16 -21.22
N GLN A 145 -8.48 7.10 -20.75
CA GLN A 145 -8.40 8.45 -21.32
C GLN A 145 -7.32 8.54 -22.40
N ASN A 146 -7.56 9.40 -23.39
CA ASN A 146 -6.50 9.84 -24.30
C ASN A 146 -5.50 10.76 -23.56
N ARG A 147 -4.26 10.86 -24.05
CA ARG A 147 -3.20 11.67 -23.42
C ARG A 147 -3.62 13.13 -23.16
N ASP A 148 -4.27 13.76 -24.13
CA ASP A 148 -4.69 15.16 -24.01
C ASP A 148 -5.84 15.34 -23.02
N ASP A 149 -6.78 14.40 -23.01
CA ASP A 149 -7.92 14.44 -22.10
C ASP A 149 -7.50 14.11 -20.66
N ALA A 150 -6.54 13.19 -20.49
CA ALA A 150 -5.88 12.93 -19.22
C ALA A 150 -5.18 14.19 -18.69
N ARG A 151 -4.42 14.92 -19.51
CA ARG A 151 -3.80 16.21 -19.10
C ARG A 151 -4.83 17.24 -18.68
N LYS A 152 -5.92 17.39 -19.44
CA LYS A 152 -7.03 18.29 -19.07
C LYS A 152 -7.66 17.86 -17.73
N PHE A 153 -7.83 16.56 -17.52
CA PHE A 153 -8.37 16.03 -16.27
C PHE A 153 -7.48 16.38 -15.06
N MET A 154 -6.14 16.32 -15.21
CA MET A 154 -5.22 16.67 -14.12
C MET A 154 -5.38 18.11 -13.63
N LYS A 155 -5.92 19.04 -14.44
CA LYS A 155 -6.23 20.42 -14.02
C LYS A 155 -7.28 20.50 -12.91
N PHE A 156 -8.18 19.51 -12.82
CA PHE A 156 -9.17 19.46 -11.74
C PHE A 156 -8.54 19.07 -10.40
N LEU A 157 -7.35 18.47 -10.41
CA LEU A 157 -6.63 18.09 -9.20
C LEU A 157 -5.75 19.24 -8.67
N HIS A 158 -5.03 19.92 -9.57
CA HIS A 158 -4.20 21.09 -9.24
C HIS A 158 -4.14 22.06 -10.42
N PRO A 159 -4.21 23.39 -10.20
CA PRO A 159 -4.25 24.38 -11.27
C PRO A 159 -2.99 24.38 -12.16
N ASP A 160 -1.83 24.06 -11.58
CA ASP A 160 -0.54 24.05 -12.31
C ASP A 160 -0.33 22.79 -13.17
N LEU A 161 -1.27 21.84 -13.17
CA LEU A 161 -1.18 20.61 -13.97
C LEU A 161 -1.73 20.81 -15.39
N GLY A 162 -1.58 19.78 -16.23
CA GLY A 162 -2.14 19.75 -17.59
C GLY A 162 -1.33 20.53 -18.62
N ILE A 163 -0.09 20.90 -18.27
CA ILE A 163 0.96 21.29 -19.22
C ILE A 163 1.77 20.07 -19.63
N GLU A 164 2.39 20.14 -20.80
CA GLU A 164 3.36 19.14 -21.23
C GLU A 164 4.65 19.33 -20.43
N LEU A 165 5.03 18.31 -19.65
CA LEU A 165 6.32 18.32 -18.98
C LEU A 165 7.42 18.07 -20.01
N PRO A 166 8.57 18.77 -19.92
CA PRO A 166 9.70 18.49 -20.79
C PRO A 166 10.20 17.06 -20.51
N GLU A 167 10.13 16.19 -21.51
CA GLU A 167 10.75 14.87 -21.44
C GLU A 167 12.28 15.06 -21.52
N ARG A 168 12.99 14.59 -20.49
CA ARG A 168 14.45 14.66 -20.42
C ARG A 168 15.00 13.29 -20.76
N SER A 169 16.05 13.23 -21.57
CA SER A 169 16.81 11.99 -21.75
C SER A 169 18.16 12.14 -21.07
N TYR A 170 18.39 11.37 -20.02
CA TYR A 170 19.61 11.41 -19.20
C TYR A 170 20.79 10.68 -19.88
N GLY A 171 20.49 9.73 -20.76
CA GLY A 171 21.43 8.85 -21.45
C GLY A 171 22.04 9.41 -22.74
N ILE A 172 21.96 10.73 -22.98
CA ILE A 172 22.54 11.34 -24.21
C ILE A 172 24.08 11.41 -24.12
N ASP A 173 24.64 11.77 -22.96
CA ASP A 173 26.09 11.82 -22.73
C ASP A 173 26.46 11.18 -21.38
N CYS A 174 26.90 9.91 -21.44
CA CYS A 174 27.23 9.15 -20.24
C CYS A 174 28.66 9.30 -19.75
N ARG A 175 29.39 10.32 -20.21
CA ARG A 175 30.72 10.63 -19.70
C ARG A 175 30.63 11.20 -18.29
N ILE A 176 31.29 10.54 -17.34
CA ILE A 176 31.42 11.00 -15.96
C ILE A 176 32.22 12.31 -15.91
N TYR A 177 33.26 12.42 -16.75
CA TYR A 177 34.15 13.58 -16.82
C TYR A 177 34.06 14.23 -18.21
N VAL A 178 33.59 15.48 -18.24
CA VAL A 178 33.44 16.31 -19.43
C VAL A 178 34.27 17.58 -19.25
N PRO A 179 35.55 17.57 -19.66
CA PRO A 179 36.45 18.72 -19.47
C PRO A 179 36.03 19.94 -20.29
N ASP A 180 35.29 19.73 -21.38
CA ASP A 180 34.89 20.77 -22.32
C ASP A 180 33.64 21.55 -21.87
N ASN A 181 33.01 21.16 -20.75
CA ASN A 181 31.80 21.83 -20.26
C ASN A 181 32.15 23.10 -19.46
N PRO A 182 31.57 24.26 -19.81
CA PRO A 182 31.90 25.54 -19.18
C PRO A 182 31.43 25.67 -17.72
N LYS A 183 30.46 24.87 -17.26
CA LYS A 183 29.91 24.95 -15.89
C LYS A 183 30.66 24.07 -14.90
N SER A 184 30.88 22.81 -15.25
CA SER A 184 31.52 21.84 -14.36
C SER A 184 32.11 20.70 -15.18
N ARG A 185 33.28 20.22 -14.73
CA ARG A 185 33.93 19.05 -15.34
C ARG A 185 33.18 17.73 -15.09
N PHE A 186 32.24 17.72 -14.14
CA PHE A 186 31.36 16.59 -13.81
C PHE A 186 29.89 16.98 -13.95
N ASN A 187 29.56 17.82 -14.95
CA ASN A 187 28.21 18.37 -15.10
C ASN A 187 27.12 17.30 -15.11
N ASN A 188 27.31 16.23 -15.90
CA ASN A 188 26.31 15.18 -16.07
C ASN A 188 26.05 14.45 -14.74
N VAL A 189 27.10 14.18 -13.96
CA VAL A 189 26.97 13.57 -12.63
C VAL A 189 26.24 14.50 -11.65
N TYR A 190 26.57 15.79 -11.67
CA TYR A 190 25.96 16.76 -10.78
C TYR A 190 24.47 16.95 -11.08
N GLU A 191 24.09 17.04 -12.36
CA GLU A 191 22.69 17.16 -12.77
C GLU A 191 21.87 15.94 -12.37
N THR A 192 22.40 14.72 -12.53
CA THR A 192 21.73 13.49 -12.09
C THR A 192 21.63 13.39 -10.56
N LEU A 193 22.70 13.70 -9.81
CA LEU A 193 22.70 13.56 -8.34
C LEU A 193 21.73 14.49 -7.61
N PHE A 194 21.44 15.66 -8.21
CA PHE A 194 20.52 16.65 -7.64
C PHE A 194 19.15 16.64 -8.32
N ASP A 195 18.81 15.56 -9.01
CA ASP A 195 17.50 15.37 -9.59
C ASP A 195 16.49 14.84 -8.55
N GLU A 196 15.20 15.11 -8.79
CA GLU A 196 14.08 14.64 -7.97
C GLU A 196 13.99 13.10 -7.92
N PHE A 197 14.49 12.43 -8.95
CA PHE A 197 14.48 10.96 -9.06
C PHE A 197 15.35 10.28 -8.00
N VAL A 198 16.45 10.90 -7.56
CA VAL A 198 17.31 10.36 -6.47
C VAL A 198 16.52 10.25 -5.17
N LEU A 199 15.77 11.30 -4.81
CA LEU A 199 14.91 11.28 -3.64
C LEU A 199 13.76 10.29 -3.80
N ALA A 200 13.17 10.22 -5.00
CA ALA A 200 12.10 9.28 -5.30
C ALA A 200 12.56 7.82 -5.12
N HIS A 201 13.78 7.47 -5.56
CA HIS A 201 14.37 6.16 -5.33
C HIS A 201 14.56 5.87 -3.84
N ILE A 202 15.22 6.77 -3.11
CA ILE A 202 15.49 6.58 -1.67
C ILE A 202 14.18 6.38 -0.89
N PHE A 203 13.20 7.28 -1.04
CA PHE A 203 11.93 7.20 -0.31
C PHE A 203 11.05 6.07 -0.81
N GLY A 204 11.07 5.78 -2.11
CA GLY A 204 10.34 4.67 -2.72
C GLY A 204 10.79 3.33 -2.16
N TRP A 205 12.10 3.10 -2.12
CA TRP A 205 12.69 1.87 -1.56
C TRP A 205 12.56 1.77 -0.05
N TRP A 206 12.65 2.90 0.65
CA TRP A 206 12.33 2.97 2.08
C TRP A 206 10.89 2.53 2.37
N GLY A 207 9.92 3.07 1.64
CA GLY A 207 8.50 2.70 1.78
C GLY A 207 8.24 1.23 1.42
N LYS A 208 8.77 0.76 0.29
CA LYS A 208 8.68 -0.66 -0.13
C LYS A 208 9.27 -1.58 0.92
N ALA A 209 10.39 -1.20 1.53
CA ALA A 209 11.05 -1.99 2.57
C ALA A 209 10.19 -2.13 3.83
N ILE A 210 9.52 -1.06 4.26
CA ILE A 210 8.57 -1.12 5.39
C ILE A 210 7.37 -2.02 5.08
N MET A 211 6.91 -2.05 3.82
CA MET A 211 5.77 -2.89 3.42
C MET A 211 6.12 -4.37 3.27
N ILE A 212 7.25 -4.70 2.63
CA ILE A 212 7.61 -6.08 2.26
C ILE A 212 8.39 -6.78 3.38
N GLN A 213 9.19 -6.02 4.14
CA GLN A 213 9.94 -6.47 5.32
C GLN A 213 10.82 -7.71 5.09
N ASN A 214 11.32 -7.88 3.86
CA ASN A 214 12.23 -8.95 3.49
C ASN A 214 13.35 -8.44 2.59
N GLN A 215 14.58 -8.49 3.11
CA GLN A 215 15.76 -7.95 2.44
C GLN A 215 16.02 -8.60 1.07
N SER A 216 15.93 -9.91 0.97
CA SER A 216 16.26 -10.65 -0.25
C SER A 216 15.26 -10.35 -1.37
N LEU A 217 13.96 -10.35 -1.04
CA LEU A 217 12.91 -10.02 -1.98
C LEU A 217 13.03 -8.56 -2.45
N LEU A 218 13.38 -7.64 -1.56
CA LEU A 218 13.59 -6.22 -1.90
C LEU A 218 14.76 -6.03 -2.88
N TRP A 219 15.87 -6.75 -2.71
CA TRP A 219 16.98 -6.71 -3.66
C TRP A 219 16.61 -7.26 -5.03
N VAL A 220 15.88 -8.38 -5.08
CA VAL A 220 15.40 -8.96 -6.34
C VAL A 220 14.46 -7.99 -7.05
N LEU A 221 13.54 -7.37 -6.30
CA LEU A 221 12.66 -6.35 -6.85
C LEU A 221 13.46 -5.13 -7.31
N SER A 222 14.52 -4.71 -6.60
CA SER A 222 15.34 -3.56 -6.98
C SER A 222 15.97 -3.76 -8.34
N ILE A 223 16.63 -4.88 -8.55
CA ILE A 223 17.16 -5.22 -9.88
C ILE A 223 16.04 -5.37 -10.91
N GLY A 224 14.88 -5.91 -10.52
CA GLY A 224 13.73 -6.09 -11.41
C GLY A 224 13.12 -4.77 -11.92
N PHE A 225 13.04 -3.74 -11.08
CA PHE A 225 12.54 -2.42 -11.48
C PHE A 225 13.46 -1.76 -12.51
N GLU A 226 14.77 -1.88 -12.33
CA GLU A 226 15.78 -1.34 -13.25
C GLU A 226 15.77 -2.06 -14.60
N LEU A 227 15.58 -3.38 -14.59
CA LEU A 227 15.38 -4.16 -15.81
C LEU A 227 14.09 -3.74 -16.55
N MET A 228 13.04 -3.40 -15.81
CA MET A 228 11.81 -2.89 -16.39
C MET A 228 12.02 -1.53 -17.04
N GLU A 229 12.75 -0.62 -16.39
CA GLU A 229 13.11 0.70 -16.94
C GLU A 229 13.96 0.57 -18.20
N LEU A 230 14.99 -0.29 -18.16
CA LEU A 230 15.80 -0.62 -19.34
C LEU A 230 14.96 -1.17 -20.50
N THR A 231 13.94 -1.98 -20.20
CA THR A 231 13.03 -2.56 -21.21
C THR A 231 12.12 -1.47 -21.81
N PHE A 232 11.62 -0.55 -20.99
CA PHE A 232 10.65 0.47 -21.39
C PHE A 232 11.25 1.84 -21.77
N ARG A 233 12.58 1.98 -21.82
CA ARG A 233 13.26 3.22 -22.28
C ARG A 233 12.87 3.71 -23.68
N HIS A 234 12.36 2.80 -24.52
CA HIS A 234 11.88 3.14 -25.86
C HIS A 234 10.48 3.76 -25.85
N MET A 235 9.70 3.55 -24.78
CA MET A 235 8.37 4.15 -24.60
C MET A 235 8.43 5.47 -23.85
N LEU A 236 9.33 5.60 -22.87
CA LEU A 236 9.53 6.82 -22.09
C LEU A 236 11.02 7.25 -22.15
N PRO A 237 11.34 8.40 -22.76
CA PRO A 237 12.71 8.90 -22.86
C PRO A 237 13.39 9.16 -21.51
N ASN A 238 12.59 9.41 -20.46
CA ASN A 238 13.07 9.61 -19.09
C ASN A 238 13.80 8.36 -18.55
N PHE A 239 13.39 7.15 -18.94
CA PHE A 239 14.06 5.90 -18.52
C PHE A 239 15.32 5.58 -19.35
N ASN A 240 15.67 6.44 -20.32
CA ASN A 240 16.94 6.29 -21.02
C ASN A 240 18.03 6.96 -20.19
N GLU A 241 18.58 6.20 -19.26
CA GLU A 241 19.60 6.62 -18.31
C GLU A 241 20.97 6.00 -18.64
N CYS A 242 22.00 6.49 -17.96
CA CYS A 242 23.34 5.97 -18.13
C CYS A 242 23.54 4.65 -17.38
N TRP A 243 24.50 3.84 -17.85
CA TRP A 243 24.82 2.56 -17.19
C TRP A 243 25.25 2.74 -15.72
N TRP A 244 25.97 3.84 -15.42
CA TRP A 244 26.44 4.12 -14.07
C TRP A 244 25.34 4.71 -13.20
N ASP A 245 24.32 5.31 -13.80
CA ASP A 245 23.15 5.86 -13.13
C ASP A 245 22.31 4.70 -12.56
N SER A 246 21.65 3.96 -13.46
CA SER A 246 20.91 2.72 -13.16
C SER A 246 21.66 1.71 -12.26
N ILE A 247 22.93 1.39 -12.54
CA ILE A 247 23.64 0.36 -11.76
C ILE A 247 24.22 0.92 -10.46
N ILE A 248 24.95 2.04 -10.52
CA ILE A 248 25.69 2.51 -9.34
C ILE A 248 24.83 3.44 -8.51
N LEU A 249 24.22 4.45 -9.12
CA LEU A 249 23.43 5.42 -8.39
C LEU A 249 22.12 4.82 -7.91
N ASP A 250 21.33 4.21 -8.79
CA ASP A 250 20.01 3.71 -8.40
C ASP A 250 20.11 2.42 -7.59
N ILE A 251 20.61 1.31 -8.15
CA ILE A 251 20.68 0.02 -7.41
C ILE A 251 21.58 0.11 -6.16
N LEU A 252 22.84 0.51 -6.32
CA LEU A 252 23.83 0.34 -5.25
C LEU A 252 23.83 1.46 -4.22
N VAL A 253 23.38 2.66 -4.56
CA VAL A 253 23.37 3.80 -3.63
C VAL A 253 21.96 4.09 -3.15
N CYS A 254 21.06 4.55 -4.03
CA CYS A 254 19.73 5.03 -3.65
C CYS A 254 18.84 3.89 -3.11
N ASN A 255 18.72 2.80 -3.87
CA ASN A 255 17.88 1.66 -3.56
C ASN A 255 18.43 0.92 -2.34
N TRP A 256 19.74 0.66 -2.31
CA TRP A 256 20.41 0.09 -1.13
C TRP A 256 20.16 0.90 0.14
N PHE A 257 20.38 2.22 0.08
CA PHE A 257 20.20 3.09 1.24
C PHE A 257 18.73 3.13 1.69
N GLY A 258 17.79 3.24 0.74
CA GLY A 258 16.36 3.17 1.02
C GLY A 258 15.96 1.85 1.68
N ILE A 259 16.40 0.71 1.14
CA ILE A 259 16.13 -0.61 1.73
C ILE A 259 16.73 -0.71 3.13
N TRP A 260 17.99 -0.31 3.30
CA TRP A 260 18.67 -0.35 4.60
C TRP A 260 17.93 0.50 5.64
N ALA A 261 17.58 1.74 5.29
CA ALA A 261 16.86 2.66 6.17
C ALA A 261 15.45 2.13 6.51
N GLY A 262 14.76 1.55 5.53
CA GLY A 262 13.42 0.99 5.74
C GLY A 262 13.44 -0.24 6.64
N MET A 263 14.39 -1.16 6.41
CA MET A 263 14.58 -2.33 7.27
C MET A 263 15.05 -1.94 8.68
N HIS A 264 15.84 -0.88 8.81
CA HIS A 264 16.18 -0.31 10.11
C HIS A 264 14.95 0.27 10.82
N THR A 265 14.08 0.96 10.08
CA THR A 265 12.80 1.49 10.60
C THR A 265 11.89 0.36 11.08
N VAL A 266 11.79 -0.74 10.32
CA VAL A 266 11.03 -1.94 10.72
C VAL A 266 11.56 -2.51 12.03
N ARG A 267 12.89 -2.65 12.17
CA ARG A 267 13.52 -3.12 13.41
C ARG A 267 13.29 -2.17 14.59
N TYR A 268 13.33 -0.86 14.35
CA TYR A 268 13.09 0.15 15.38
C TYR A 268 11.68 0.06 15.98
N PHE A 269 10.68 -0.32 15.19
CA PHE A 269 9.30 -0.51 15.65
C PHE A 269 8.97 -1.97 16.05
N ASP A 270 9.96 -2.87 16.20
CA ASP A 270 9.78 -4.32 16.37
C ASP A 270 8.84 -4.97 15.34
N GLY A 271 8.92 -4.53 14.08
CA GLY A 271 8.21 -5.17 12.98
C GLY A 271 8.74 -6.59 12.75
N LYS A 272 7.82 -7.52 12.46
CA LYS A 272 8.17 -8.92 12.17
C LYS A 272 8.70 -9.06 10.74
N THR A 273 9.93 -9.54 10.57
CA THR A 273 10.43 -9.91 9.24
C THR A 273 9.71 -11.14 8.72
N TYR A 274 9.22 -11.11 7.49
CA TYR A 274 8.53 -12.24 6.86
C TYR A 274 9.50 -13.09 6.04
N GLU A 275 9.47 -14.41 6.24
CA GLU A 275 10.10 -15.34 5.31
C GLU A 275 9.10 -15.67 4.19
N TRP A 276 9.33 -15.09 3.01
CA TRP A 276 8.51 -15.35 1.82
C TRP A 276 8.87 -16.68 1.14
N VAL A 277 9.96 -17.33 1.58
CA VAL A 277 10.40 -18.63 1.06
C VAL A 277 10.03 -19.71 2.07
N GLY A 278 8.77 -20.13 2.01
CA GLY A 278 8.24 -21.22 2.83
C GLY A 278 7.53 -22.24 1.97
N ILE A 279 8.21 -23.33 1.61
CA ILE A 279 7.53 -24.63 1.50
C ILE A 279 6.98 -24.88 2.90
N SER A 280 5.66 -24.82 3.05
CA SER A 280 5.00 -25.18 4.31
C SER A 280 5.53 -26.55 4.72
N ARG A 281 6.22 -26.64 5.87
CA ARG A 281 6.34 -27.92 6.55
C ARG A 281 4.94 -28.26 7.06
N GLN A 282 4.20 -28.98 6.22
CA GLN A 282 3.06 -29.81 6.60
C GLN A 282 3.52 -30.90 7.56
#